data_AF-A0A7D6VFI5-F1
#
_entry.id   AF-A0A7D6VFI5-F1
#
_cell.length_a   1.000
_cell.length_b   1.000
_cell.length_c   1.000
_cell.angle_alpha   90.00
_cell.angle_beta   90.00
_cell.angle_gamma   90.00
#
_symmetry.space_group_name_H-M   'P 1'
#
loop_
_entity.id
_entity.type
_entity.pdbx_description
1 polymer ?
#
loop_
_entity_poly.entity_id
_entity_poly.type
_entity_poly.pdbx_seq_one_letter_code
_entity_poly.pdbx_strand_id
1 'polypeptide(L)'
;MTIHSARFAATPAGVTDDDDGVSAFLVLGDDLVRTLTDALQRLDLLRGILDDTESTLPQQYSAREEVRELFAAVELDVRSAKNAMLSIAGAWPMSAAGRSGALVIRSTPIP
;
A
#
# COMPACT_ATOMS: atom_id res chain seq x y z
N MET A 1 -16.64 1.48 17.85
CA MET A 1 -15.17 1.43 18.00
C MET A 1 -14.66 0.28 17.15
N THR A 2 -14.40 0.55 15.88
CA THR A 2 -14.08 -0.47 14.88
C THR A 2 -12.57 -0.53 14.75
N ILE A 3 -11.95 -1.58 15.28
CA ILE A 3 -10.53 -1.85 15.13
C ILE A 3 -10.29 -2.11 13.64
N HIS A 4 -9.76 -1.11 12.92
CA HIS A 4 -9.29 -1.29 11.55
C HIS A 4 -7.98 -2.06 11.65
N SER A 5 -8.06 -3.38 11.66
CA SER A 5 -6.90 -4.25 11.50
C SER A 5 -6.17 -3.82 10.23
N ALA A 6 -4.88 -3.51 10.36
CA ALA A 6 -4.02 -3.16 9.24
C ALA A 6 -4.13 -4.26 8.17
N ARG A 7 -4.77 -3.94 7.04
CA ARG A 7 -5.14 -4.90 5.99
C ARG A 7 -3.93 -5.57 5.35
N PHE A 8 -2.78 -4.90 5.42
CA PHE A 8 -1.49 -5.32 4.86
C PHE A 8 -0.54 -5.87 5.93
N ALA A 9 -1.07 -6.64 6.90
CA ALA A 9 -0.27 -7.23 7.98
C ALA A 9 0.83 -8.19 7.46
N ALA A 10 1.90 -8.27 8.25
CA ALA A 10 3.23 -8.76 7.92
C ALA A 10 3.31 -10.02 7.04
N THR A 11 4.10 -9.89 5.97
CA THR A 11 4.63 -10.99 5.16
C THR A 11 5.28 -12.04 6.07
N PRO A 12 5.08 -13.35 5.85
CA PRO A 12 5.65 -14.39 6.71
C PRO A 12 7.16 -14.21 6.80
N ALA A 13 7.70 -14.27 8.02
CA ALA A 13 9.13 -14.36 8.25
C ALA A 13 9.65 -15.63 7.55
N GLY A 14 10.21 -15.49 6.35
CA GLY A 14 10.65 -16.64 5.57
C GLY A 14 10.59 -16.52 4.05
N VAL A 15 10.20 -15.37 3.47
CA VAL A 15 10.34 -15.17 2.03
C VAL A 15 11.81 -14.94 1.69
N THR A 16 12.54 -16.05 1.51
CA THR A 16 13.98 -16.09 1.20
C THR A 16 14.26 -16.40 -0.27
N ASP A 17 13.23 -16.70 -1.05
CA ASP A 17 13.33 -16.88 -2.50
C ASP A 17 13.02 -15.55 -3.19
N ASP A 18 13.91 -15.12 -4.09
CA ASP A 18 13.85 -13.80 -4.73
C ASP A 18 12.55 -13.63 -5.54
N ASP A 19 12.10 -14.70 -6.20
CA ASP A 19 10.89 -14.70 -7.02
C ASP A 19 9.61 -14.62 -6.17
N ASP A 20 9.59 -15.25 -4.99
CA ASP A 20 8.46 -15.16 -4.05
C ASP A 20 8.37 -13.76 -3.42
N GLY A 21 9.53 -13.15 -3.11
CA GLY A 21 9.61 -11.79 -2.57
C GLY A 21 9.13 -10.75 -3.57
N VAL A 22 9.56 -10.85 -4.82
CA VAL A 22 9.10 -9.96 -5.90
C VAL A 22 7.60 -10.13 -6.14
N SER A 23 7.11 -11.37 -6.18
CA SER A 23 5.67 -11.63 -6.37
C SER A 23 4.83 -11.04 -5.24
N ALA A 24 5.23 -11.23 -3.98
CA ALA A 24 4.55 -10.66 -2.83
C ALA A 24 4.56 -9.12 -2.85
N PHE A 25 5.67 -8.50 -3.27
CA PHE A 25 5.77 -7.04 -3.41
C PHE A 25 4.80 -6.51 -4.47
N LEU A 26 4.72 -7.16 -5.63
CA LEU A 26 3.82 -6.75 -6.71
C LEU A 26 2.35 -6.91 -6.33
N VAL A 27 1.98 -8.01 -5.67
CA VAL A 27 0.62 -8.23 -5.15
C VAL A 27 0.23 -7.16 -4.14
N LEU A 28 1.11 -6.81 -3.19
CA LEU A 28 0.86 -5.73 -2.25
C LEU A 28 0.70 -4.37 -2.95
N GLY A 29 1.49 -4.11 -3.99
CA GLY A 29 1.35 -2.91 -4.81
C GLY A 29 -0.01 -2.84 -5.52
N ASP A 30 -0.45 -3.94 -6.12
CA ASP A 30 -1.75 -4.02 -6.79
C ASP A 30 -2.92 -3.82 -5.82
N ASP A 31 -2.89 -4.50 -4.66
CA ASP A 31 -3.92 -4.32 -3.63
C ASP A 31 -3.96 -2.90 -3.07
N LEU A 32 -2.80 -2.22 -2.95
CA LEU A 32 -2.74 -0.81 -2.57
C LEU A 32 -3.39 0.08 -3.63
N VAL A 33 -3.06 -0.12 -4.92
CA VAL A 33 -3.65 0.64 -6.03
C VAL A 33 -5.16 0.46 -6.08
N ARG A 34 -5.64 -0.78 -5.92
CA ARG A 34 -7.07 -1.07 -5.84
C ARG A 34 -7.74 -0.37 -4.66
N THR A 35 -7.14 -0.44 -3.48
CA THR A 35 -7.68 0.22 -2.28
C THR A 35 -7.76 1.74 -2.45
N LEU A 36 -6.75 2.36 -3.05
CA LEU A 36 -6.74 3.79 -3.36
C LEU A 36 -7.81 4.15 -4.41
N THR A 37 -8.00 3.30 -5.41
CA THR A 37 -9.03 3.49 -6.44
C THR A 37 -10.43 3.42 -5.85
N ASP A 38 -10.70 2.42 -5.00
CA ASP A 38 -11.97 2.29 -4.28
C ASP A 38 -12.24 3.51 -3.39
N ALA A 39 -11.21 4.03 -2.72
CA ALA A 39 -11.32 5.23 -1.91
C ALA A 39 -11.62 6.49 -2.73
N LEU A 40 -10.99 6.65 -3.91
CA LEU A 40 -11.28 7.76 -4.81
C LEU A 40 -12.73 7.72 -5.32
N GLN A 41 -13.22 6.54 -5.72
CA GLN A 41 -14.61 6.37 -6.15
C GLN A 41 -15.59 6.73 -5.02
N ARG A 42 -15.28 6.33 -3.78
CA ARG A 42 -16.12 6.68 -2.62
C ARG A 42 -16.07 8.18 -2.30
N LEU A 43 -14.91 8.82 -2.44
CA LEU A 43 -14.78 10.27 -2.30
C LEU A 43 -15.61 11.01 -3.35
N ASP A 44 -15.63 10.54 -4.60
CA ASP A 44 -16.45 11.14 -5.65
C ASP A 44 -17.95 11.06 -5.34
N LEU A 45 -18.42 9.94 -4.77
CA LEU A 45 -19.80 9.80 -4.32
C LEU A 45 -20.12 10.76 -3.17
N LEU A 46 -19.23 10.86 -2.17
CA LEU A 46 -19.39 11.77 -1.03
C LEU A 46 -19.37 13.22 -1.45
N ARG A 47 -18.51 13.57 -2.42
CA ARG A 47 -18.49 14.88 -3.04
C ARG A 47 -19.82 15.18 -3.71
N GLY A 48 -20.42 14.22 -4.41
CA GLY A 48 -21.76 14.36 -4.99
C GLY A 48 -22.80 14.77 -3.95
N ILE A 49 -22.79 14.17 -2.76
CA ILE A 49 -23.71 14.52 -1.66
C ILE A 49 -23.42 15.91 -1.08
N LEU A 50 -22.15 16.31 -1.02
CA LEU A 50 -21.75 17.60 -0.45
C LEU A 50 -21.96 18.78 -1.41
N ASP A 51 -21.83 18.54 -2.72
CA ASP A 51 -22.05 19.53 -3.77
C ASP A 51 -23.53 19.61 -4.21
N ASP A 52 -24.34 18.62 -3.85
CA ASP A 52 -25.78 18.57 -4.17
C ASP A 52 -26.60 19.54 -3.31
N THR A 53 -27.25 20.49 -3.98
CA THR A 53 -28.07 21.52 -3.35
C THR A 53 -29.36 20.98 -2.73
N GLU A 54 -29.82 19.80 -3.15
CA GLU A 54 -31.00 19.13 -2.59
C GLU A 54 -30.66 18.24 -1.37
N SER A 55 -29.37 18.03 -1.10
CA SER A 55 -28.94 17.22 0.04
C SER A 55 -29.23 17.90 1.38
N THR A 56 -29.88 17.16 2.27
CA THR A 56 -30.28 17.65 3.60
C THR A 56 -29.08 17.87 4.51
N LEU A 57 -29.21 18.76 5.51
CA LEU A 57 -28.15 19.01 6.49
C LEU A 57 -27.61 17.72 7.16
N PRO A 58 -28.45 16.76 7.62
CA PRO A 58 -27.95 15.50 8.17
C PRO A 58 -27.12 14.67 7.18
N GLN A 59 -27.50 14.65 5.90
CA GLN A 59 -26.74 13.93 4.86
C GLN A 59 -25.37 14.56 4.65
N GLN A 60 -25.30 15.90 4.61
CA GLN A 60 -24.03 16.61 4.49
C GLN A 60 -23.12 16.39 5.73
N TYR A 61 -23.69 16.41 6.94
CA TYR A 61 -22.92 16.10 8.15
C TYR A 61 -22.39 14.66 8.14
N SER A 62 -23.23 13.68 7.77
CA SER A 62 -22.80 12.28 7.66
C SER A 62 -21.70 12.12 6.62
N ALA A 63 -21.84 12.74 5.44
CA ALA A 63 -20.84 12.67 4.38
C ALA A 63 -19.50 13.28 4.81
N ARG A 64 -19.51 14.37 5.59
CA ARG A 64 -18.28 14.98 6.14
C ARG A 64 -17.55 14.05 7.12
N GLU A 65 -18.28 13.38 8.01
CA GLU A 65 -17.67 12.41 8.92
C GLU A 65 -17.13 11.20 8.14
N GLU A 66 -17.88 10.71 7.15
CA GLU A 66 -17.43 9.61 6.31
C GLU A 66 -16.16 9.94 5.51
N VAL A 67 -16.02 11.18 5.01
CA VAL A 67 -14.77 11.65 4.39
C VAL A 67 -13.60 11.59 5.37
N ARG A 68 -13.79 12.01 6.63
CA ARG A 68 -12.73 11.97 7.66
C ARG A 68 -12.33 10.54 8.00
N GLU A 69 -13.31 9.66 8.17
CA GLU A 69 -13.07 8.24 8.45
C GLU A 69 -12.35 7.57 7.28
N LEU A 70 -12.77 7.84 6.05
CA LEU A 70 -12.14 7.32 4.84
C LEU A 70 -10.69 7.77 4.72
N PHE A 71 -10.41 9.04 4.99
CA PHE A 71 -9.04 9.56 4.96
C PHE A 71 -8.15 8.87 6.01
N ALA A 72 -8.65 8.71 7.24
CA ALA A 72 -7.92 8.02 8.30
C ALA A 72 -7.63 6.54 7.96
N ALA A 73 -8.61 5.85 7.35
CA ALA A 73 -8.44 4.48 6.90
C ALA A 73 -7.38 4.37 5.78
N VAL A 74 -7.45 5.24 4.77
CA VAL A 74 -6.48 5.27 3.66
C VAL A 74 -5.07 5.57 4.18
N GLU A 75 -4.92 6.52 5.11
CA GLU A 75 -3.62 6.84 5.70
C GLU A 75 -3.00 5.62 6.41
N LEU A 76 -3.82 4.89 7.17
CA LEU A 76 -3.39 3.66 7.84
C LEU A 76 -2.97 2.58 6.84
N ASP A 77 -3.78 2.37 5.80
CA ASP A 77 -3.54 1.38 4.75
C ASP A 77 -2.26 1.67 3.97
N VAL A 78 -2.05 2.93 3.55
CA VAL A 78 -0.82 3.37 2.87
C VAL A 78 0.41 3.19 3.77
N ARG A 79 0.30 3.56 5.06
CA ARG A 79 1.40 3.40 6.01
C ARG A 79 1.73 1.92 6.22
N SER A 80 0.73 1.06 6.32
CA SER A 80 0.90 -0.38 6.47
C SER A 80 1.54 -1.01 5.24
N ALA A 81 1.03 -0.71 4.04
CA ALA A 81 1.55 -1.20 2.78
C ALA A 81 3.01 -0.77 2.59
N LYS A 82 3.33 0.51 2.85
CA LYS A 82 4.72 1.01 2.81
C LYS A 82 5.65 0.18 3.71
N ASN A 83 5.26 -0.07 4.96
CA ASN A 83 6.09 -0.82 5.89
C ASN A 83 6.28 -2.28 5.44
N ALA A 84 5.24 -2.92 4.93
CA ALA A 84 5.32 -4.28 4.38
C ALA A 84 6.21 -4.35 3.13
N MET A 85 6.04 -3.42 2.20
CA MET A 85 6.85 -3.32 0.98
C MET A 85 8.32 -3.04 1.30
N LEU A 86 8.63 -2.16 2.27
CA LEU A 86 10.00 -1.93 2.74
C LEU A 86 10.60 -3.17 3.42
N SER A 87 9.81 -3.92 4.17
CA SER A 87 10.23 -5.18 4.78
C SER A 87 10.63 -6.21 3.72
N ILE A 88 9.84 -6.36 2.67
CA ILE A 88 10.13 -7.26 1.54
C ILE A 88 11.37 -6.79 0.78
N ALA A 89 11.41 -5.50 0.41
CA ALA A 89 12.55 -4.94 -0.34
C ALA A 89 13.86 -4.98 0.46
N GLY A 90 13.79 -4.88 1.79
CA GLY A 90 14.95 -5.02 2.68
C GLY A 90 15.54 -6.43 2.70
N ALA A 91 14.76 -7.46 2.38
CA ALA A 91 15.21 -8.84 2.27
C ALA A 91 15.88 -9.15 0.92
N TRP A 92 15.76 -8.25 -0.08
CA TRP A 92 16.36 -8.49 -1.39
C TRP A 92 17.89 -8.53 -1.34
N PRO A 93 18.53 -9.37 -2.17
CA PRO A 93 19.98 -9.59 -2.13
C PRO A 93 20.79 -8.31 -2.38
N MET A 94 20.26 -7.35 -3.15
CA MET A 94 20.90 -6.06 -3.41
C MET A 94 20.81 -5.07 -2.23
N SER A 95 19.89 -5.30 -1.29
CA SER A 95 19.61 -4.42 -0.15
C SER A 95 20.44 -4.74 1.09
N ALA A 96 21.20 -5.84 1.08
CA ALA A 96 22.07 -6.23 2.19
C ALA A 96 23.21 -5.22 2.38
N ALA A 97 23.27 -4.59 3.57
CA ALA A 97 24.23 -3.56 3.97
C ALA A 97 25.73 -3.97 3.91
N GLY A 98 26.06 -5.18 3.46
CA GLY A 98 27.42 -5.70 3.29
C GLY A 98 27.98 -5.62 1.86
N ARG A 99 27.19 -5.21 0.84
CA ARG A 99 27.70 -5.05 -0.54
C ARG A 99 28.21 -3.64 -0.83
N SER A 100 29.23 -3.20 -0.10
CA SER A 100 30.18 -2.17 -0.58
C SER A 100 31.39 -2.81 -1.27
N GLY A 101 31.33 -4.10 -1.58
CA GLY A 101 32.36 -4.81 -2.35
C GLY A 101 32.19 -4.53 -3.85
N ALA A 102 33.29 -4.13 -4.50
CA ALA A 102 33.32 -3.81 -5.92
C ALA A 102 32.56 -4.84 -6.77
N LEU A 103 31.73 -4.35 -7.69
CA LEU A 103 31.02 -5.15 -8.69
C LEU A 103 32.05 -5.94 -9.53
N VAL A 104 32.32 -7.19 -9.16
CA VAL A 104 33.18 -8.08 -9.96
C VAL A 104 32.31 -8.67 -11.07
N ILE A 105 32.27 -7.97 -12.21
CA ILE A 105 31.77 -8.56 -13.46
C ILE A 105 32.78 -9.61 -13.90
N ARG A 106 32.45 -10.89 -13.70
CA ARG A 106 33.23 -11.99 -14.28
C ARG A 106 32.89 -12.07 -15.76
N SER A 107 33.73 -11.48 -16.60
CA SER A 107 33.68 -11.72 -18.05
C SER A 107 33.96 -13.20 -18.30
N THR A 108 32.97 -13.96 -18.75
CA THR A 108 33.20 -15.27 -19.35
C THR A 108 33.91 -15.05 -20.69
N PRO A 109 35.02 -15.75 -20.97
CA PRO A 109 35.63 -15.68 -22.31
C PRO A 109 34.67 -16.35 -23.29
N ILE A 110 34.31 -15.61 -24.34
CA ILE A 110 33.56 -16.12 -25.50
C ILE A 110 34.53 -16.99 -26.31
N PRO A 111 34.14 -18.20 -26.73
CA PRO A 111 34.99 -19.12 -27.51
C PRO A 111 35.38 -18.57 -28.88
#